data_AF-A0A853C9Z5-F1
#
_entry.id   AF-A0A853C9Z5-F1
#
_cell.length_a   1.000
_cell.length_b   1.000
_cell.length_c   1.000
_cell.angle_alpha   90.00
_cell.angle_beta   90.00
_cell.angle_gamma   90.00
#
_symmetry.space_group_name_H-M   'P 1'
#
loop_
_entity.id
_entity.type
_entity.pdbx_description
1 polymer ?
#
loop_
_entity_poly.entity_id
_entity_poly.type
_entity_poly.pdbx_seq_one_letter_code
_entity_poly.pdbx_strand_id
1 'polypeptide(L)' 'MSTSTIERQTTERPTSTWTCPNCRTETDTARKRCTDCKTSRY' A
#
# COMPACT_ATOMS: atom_id res chain seq x y z
N MET A 1 38.47 -3.98 5.98
CA MET A 1 37.99 -2.59 5.81
C MET A 1 36.51 -2.66 5.54
N SER A 2 35.70 -2.37 6.56
CA SER A 2 34.23 -2.50 6.51
C SER A 2 33.64 -1.10 6.40
N THR A 3 33.03 -0.75 5.27
CA THR A 3 32.27 0.49 5.14
C THR A 3 30.97 0.24 4.37
N SER A 4 29.95 -0.01 5.17
CA SER A 4 28.53 0.34 5.03
C SER A 4 27.97 0.58 3.63
N THR A 5 27.23 -0.42 3.15
CA THR A 5 26.20 -0.23 2.13
C THR A 5 25.13 0.70 2.70
N ILE A 6 25.01 1.90 2.12
CA ILE A 6 23.92 2.82 2.41
C ILE A 6 22.65 2.16 1.87
N GLU A 7 21.91 1.49 2.75
CA GLU A 7 20.54 1.08 2.48
C GLU A 7 19.73 2.36 2.27
N ARG A 8 19.38 2.63 1.00
CA ARG A 8 18.32 3.56 0.66
C ARG A 8 17.06 3.04 1.32
N GLN A 9 16.82 3.46 2.56
CA GLN A 9 15.47 3.57 3.09
C GLN A 9 14.77 4.60 2.21
N THR A 10 14.17 4.12 1.12
CA THR A 10 12.96 4.74 0.62
C THR A 10 12.07 4.77 1.84
N THR A 11 11.90 5.93 2.47
CA THR A 11 10.81 6.16 3.40
C THR A 11 9.56 5.95 2.55
N GLU A 12 9.14 4.70 2.46
CA GLU A 12 7.81 4.28 2.10
C GLU A 12 6.95 4.96 3.17
N ARG A 13 6.60 6.24 2.94
CA ARG A 13 5.44 6.83 3.62
C ARG A 13 4.41 5.73 3.53
N PRO A 14 3.88 5.19 4.64
CA PRO A 14 2.86 4.17 4.54
C PRO A 14 1.73 4.84 3.80
N THR A 15 1.67 4.63 2.48
CA THR A 15 0.50 4.90 1.68
C THR A 15 -0.49 3.97 2.33
N SER A 16 -1.30 4.50 3.23
CA SER A 16 -2.26 3.70 3.97
C SER A 16 -3.07 2.99 2.91
N THR A 17 -2.82 1.70 2.71
CA THR A 17 -3.60 0.85 1.83
C THR A 17 -4.57 0.08 2.69
N TRP A 18 -5.67 -0.31 2.08
CA TRP A 18 -6.59 -1.26 2.66
C TRP A 18 -6.78 -2.43 1.72
N THR A 19 -6.82 -3.61 2.30
CA THR A 19 -7.12 -4.83 1.58
C THR A 19 -8.63 -4.91 1.32
N CYS A 20 -9.01 -5.10 0.06
CA CYS A 20 -10.40 -5.27 -0.30
C CYS A 20 -10.97 -6.59 0.26
N PRO A 21 -12.13 -6.61 0.93
CA PRO A 21 -12.71 -7.85 1.45
C PRO A 21 -13.25 -8.78 0.36
N ASN A 22 -13.48 -8.28 -0.86
CA ASN A 22 -14.05 -9.05 -1.96
C ASN A 22 -12.96 -9.77 -2.78
N CYS A 23 -11.99 -9.01 -3.30
CA CYS A 23 -10.93 -9.56 -4.16
C CYS A 23 -9.56 -9.65 -3.50
N ARG A 24 -9.41 -9.19 -2.24
CA ARG A 24 -8.14 -9.11 -1.50
C ARG A 24 -7.06 -8.23 -2.12
N THR A 25 -7.41 -7.40 -3.10
CA THR A 25 -6.50 -6.41 -3.68
C THR A 25 -6.22 -5.27 -2.69
N GLU A 26 -4.96 -4.87 -2.58
CA GLU A 26 -4.58 -3.66 -1.85
C GLU A 26 -5.01 -2.42 -2.63
N THR A 27 -5.79 -1.57 -1.97
CA THR A 27 -6.30 -0.33 -2.55
C THR A 27 -5.85 0.84 -1.69
N ASP A 28 -5.55 1.98 -2.30
CA ASP A 28 -5.25 3.21 -1.59
C ASP A 28 -6.42 3.65 -0.68
N THR A 29 -6.14 4.04 0.57
CA THR A 29 -7.14 4.51 1.54
C THR A 29 -7.77 5.85 1.15
N ALA A 30 -7.13 6.64 0.27
CA ALA A 30 -7.77 7.80 -0.34
C ALA A 30 -8.97 7.40 -1.21
N ARG A 31 -9.00 6.16 -1.73
CA ARG A 31 -10.11 5.65 -2.53
C ARG A 31 -11.16 4.98 -1.65
N LYS A 32 -12.41 5.45 -1.80
CA LYS A 32 -13.60 4.86 -1.15
C LYS A 32 -14.03 3.51 -1.74
N ARG A 33 -13.49 3.14 -2.90
CA ARG A 33 -13.83 1.93 -3.65
C ARG A 33 -12.56 1.21 -4.08
N CYS A 34 -12.61 -0.12 -4.11
CA CYS A 34 -11.52 -0.96 -4.60
C CYS A 34 -11.14 -0.57 -6.02
N THR A 35 -9.83 -0.56 -6.32
CA THR A 35 -9.35 -0.27 -7.67
C THR A 35 -9.69 -1.34 -8.69
N ASP A 36 -9.93 -2.56 -8.24
CA ASP A 36 -10.06 -3.74 -9.08
C ASP A 36 -11.55 -4.11 -9.25
N CYS A 37 -12.19 -4.59 -8.19
CA CYS A 37 -13.59 -5.03 -8.22
C CYS A 37 -14.61 -3.91 -7.95
N LYS A 38 -14.15 -2.67 -7.70
CA LYS A 38 -15.00 -1.51 -7.36
C LYS A 38 -15.84 -1.65 -6.09
N THR A 39 -15.59 -2.65 -5.24
CA THR A 39 -16.24 -2.81 -3.92
C THR A 39 -16.04 -1.57 -3.05
N SER A 40 -17.13 -1.05 -2.49
CA SER A 40 -17.10 0.04 -1.51
C SER A 40 -16.58 -0.45 -0.15
N ARG A 41 -15.83 0.39 0.56
CA ARG A 41 -15.38 0.13 1.94
C ARG A 41 -16.44 0.52 3.00
N TYR A 42 -17.63 0.95 2.58
CA TYR A 42 -18.75 1.37 3.44
C TYR A 42 -19.85 0.32 3.44
#